data_AF-A0A914QKY9-F1
#
_entry.id   AF-A0A914QKY9-F1
#
_cell.length_a   1.000
_cell.length_b   1.000
_cell.length_c   1.000
_cell.angle_alpha   90.00
_cell.angle_beta   90.00
_cell.angle_gamma   90.00
#
_symmetry.space_group_name_H-M   'P 1'
#
loop_
_entity.id
_entity.type
_entity.pdbx_description
1 polymer ?
#
loop_
_entity_poly.entity_id
_entity_poly.type
_entity_poly.pdbx_seq_one_letter_code
_entity_poly.pdbx_strand_id
1 'polypeptide(L)'
;MVNFNGLIPFLCLIIFKCVTFALQEKISSVHSCLNDAKDIPNNRLNGRTLAGIIGFGWDDLRSIRTKPIFFEAFDECRAEPTGHYLIPDNIVAVPILKTQIDKMANFFESFEYFKQEVSNVFTASASAGFSFLSASASFSKISQKTKENFAKYKSSLLQTKLNYEAFTLSQDSVGNLAAGFRGRIEEIADAINRKLFYRAKYLSEVIIKEFGTHYISSADIGAMVEQKTFIETKSSFSGATSLQGIQFAAAVGFTNLFNGTGTLSASFSSSQTVSTQDINALTNLTKLSYFESQGGPDINTILAGKANFSIDNIVPYRFDGDWLYQIVSKENFPSLSYDTLFNIQNLLKNATETYYERNTIQGCMDMNSLNFDFQVI
;
A
#
# COMPACT_ATOMS: atom_id res chain seq x y z
N MET A 1 -54.27 -1.64 -4.05
CA MET A 1 -53.17 -2.27 -3.30
C MET A 1 -52.45 -3.22 -4.24
N VAL A 2 -51.32 -2.79 -4.82
CA VAL A 2 -50.49 -3.64 -5.68
C VAL A 2 -49.49 -4.36 -4.79
N ASN A 3 -49.51 -5.68 -4.85
CA ASN A 3 -48.77 -6.59 -3.98
C ASN A 3 -47.30 -6.65 -4.42
N PHE A 4 -46.38 -6.01 -3.67
CA PHE A 4 -44.95 -5.88 -3.99
C PHE A 4 -44.08 -7.03 -3.42
N ASN A 5 -44.66 -8.19 -3.10
CA ASN A 5 -43.93 -9.29 -2.44
C ASN A 5 -43.20 -10.27 -3.38
N GLY A 6 -43.21 -10.04 -4.70
CA GLY A 6 -42.57 -10.94 -5.69
C GLY A 6 -41.21 -10.50 -6.23
N LEU A 7 -40.81 -9.23 -6.06
CA LEU A 7 -39.63 -8.64 -6.71
C LEU A 7 -38.34 -8.72 -5.88
N ILE A 8 -38.46 -8.85 -4.56
CA ILE A 8 -37.33 -8.87 -3.63
C ILE A 8 -36.48 -10.16 -3.73
N PRO A 9 -37.06 -11.39 -3.82
CA PRO A 9 -36.24 -12.60 -3.92
C PRO A 9 -35.56 -12.75 -5.29
N PHE A 10 -36.16 -12.23 -6.38
CA PHE A 10 -35.56 -12.27 -7.72
C PHE A 10 -34.36 -11.33 -7.85
N LEU A 11 -34.43 -10.12 -7.27
CA LEU A 11 -33.31 -9.18 -7.28
C LEU A 11 -32.11 -9.73 -6.49
N CYS A 12 -32.38 -10.39 -5.35
CA CYS A 12 -31.34 -11.00 -4.53
C CYS A 12 -30.70 -12.22 -5.23
N LEU A 13 -31.48 -13.03 -5.96
CA LEU A 13 -30.96 -14.17 -6.73
C LEU A 13 -30.11 -13.74 -7.92
N ILE A 14 -30.46 -12.63 -8.59
CA ILE A 14 -29.74 -12.09 -9.74
C ILE A 14 -28.41 -11.47 -9.29
N ILE A 15 -28.41 -10.71 -8.19
CA ILE A 15 -27.17 -10.12 -7.63
C ILE A 15 -26.24 -11.22 -7.12
N PHE A 16 -26.76 -12.25 -6.44
CA PHE A 16 -25.96 -13.38 -5.99
C PHE A 16 -25.38 -14.15 -7.18
N LYS A 17 -26.19 -14.42 -8.23
CA LYS A 17 -25.73 -15.06 -9.46
C LYS A 17 -24.66 -14.25 -10.19
N CYS A 18 -24.79 -12.94 -10.29
CA CYS A 18 -23.85 -12.09 -11.02
C CYS A 18 -22.49 -11.98 -10.31
N VAL A 19 -22.50 -11.87 -8.97
CA VAL A 19 -21.26 -11.90 -8.16
C VAL A 19 -20.61 -13.29 -8.20
N THR A 20 -21.38 -14.37 -8.14
CA THR A 20 -20.83 -15.72 -8.33
C THR A 20 -20.30 -15.95 -9.74
N PHE A 21 -20.94 -15.38 -10.77
CA PHE A 21 -20.53 -15.58 -12.16
C PHE A 21 -19.21 -14.86 -12.47
N ALA A 22 -19.03 -13.61 -12.04
CA ALA A 22 -17.78 -12.88 -12.25
C ALA A 22 -16.59 -13.50 -11.48
N LEU A 23 -16.82 -14.02 -10.27
CA LEU A 23 -15.81 -14.78 -9.54
C LEU A 23 -15.50 -16.12 -10.21
N GLN A 24 -16.53 -16.80 -10.74
CA GLN A 24 -16.39 -18.08 -11.42
C GLN A 24 -15.70 -17.96 -12.78
N GLU A 25 -15.92 -16.87 -13.52
CA GLU A 25 -15.18 -16.52 -14.74
C GLU A 25 -13.71 -16.26 -14.44
N LYS A 26 -13.39 -15.45 -13.43
CA LYS A 26 -11.99 -15.20 -13.00
C LYS A 26 -11.27 -16.48 -12.56
N ILE A 27 -11.95 -17.35 -11.82
CA ILE A 27 -11.38 -18.64 -11.40
C ILE A 27 -11.19 -19.56 -12.62
N SER A 28 -12.14 -19.57 -13.56
CA SER A 28 -12.09 -20.38 -14.76
C SER A 28 -10.96 -19.97 -15.71
N SER A 29 -10.75 -18.67 -15.94
CA SER A 29 -9.69 -18.18 -16.83
C SER A 29 -8.28 -18.44 -16.27
N VAL A 30 -8.06 -18.12 -14.98
CA VAL A 30 -6.80 -18.46 -14.30
C VAL A 30 -6.55 -19.95 -14.30
N HIS A 31 -7.57 -20.78 -14.06
CA HIS A 31 -7.42 -22.24 -14.09
C HIS A 31 -7.11 -22.76 -15.50
N SER A 32 -7.68 -22.17 -16.56
CA SER A 32 -7.34 -22.50 -17.95
C SER A 32 -5.86 -22.23 -18.21
N CYS A 33 -5.38 -21.03 -17.93
CA CYS A 33 -3.97 -20.67 -18.14
C CYS A 33 -3.00 -21.56 -17.37
N LEU A 34 -3.34 -21.89 -16.12
CA LEU A 34 -2.51 -22.79 -15.31
C LEU A 34 -2.53 -24.23 -15.80
N ASN A 35 -3.59 -24.66 -16.49
CA ASN A 35 -3.65 -25.97 -17.10
C ASN A 35 -2.90 -26.00 -18.45
N ASP A 36 -3.06 -24.98 -19.29
CA ASP A 36 -2.37 -24.85 -20.57
C ASP A 36 -0.85 -24.67 -20.37
N ALA A 37 -0.44 -24.02 -19.29
CA ALA A 37 0.96 -23.81 -18.97
C ALA A 37 1.66 -25.07 -18.39
N LYS A 38 0.93 -26.14 -18.03
CA LYS A 38 1.55 -27.42 -17.59
C LYS A 38 2.36 -28.10 -18.68
N ASP A 39 2.06 -27.80 -19.95
CA ASP A 39 2.72 -28.40 -21.11
C ASP A 39 3.97 -27.62 -21.57
N ILE A 40 4.34 -26.54 -20.88
CA ILE A 40 5.52 -25.71 -21.19
C ILE A 40 6.73 -26.17 -20.35
N PRO A 41 7.83 -26.67 -20.96
CA PRO A 41 9.05 -27.01 -20.23
C PRO A 41 9.66 -25.75 -19.59
N ASN A 42 10.09 -25.86 -18.33
CA ASN A 42 10.59 -24.77 -17.46
C ASN A 42 9.54 -23.76 -16.96
N ASN A 43 8.25 -24.07 -17.07
CA ASN A 43 7.24 -23.22 -16.46
C ASN A 43 7.36 -23.18 -14.92
N ARG A 44 7.54 -21.98 -14.36
CA ARG A 44 7.62 -21.72 -12.91
C ARG A 44 6.33 -21.13 -12.34
N LEU A 45 5.26 -21.04 -13.16
CA LEU A 45 3.94 -20.58 -12.73
C LEU A 45 3.33 -21.59 -11.75
N ASN A 46 3.64 -21.41 -10.47
CA ASN A 46 3.14 -22.23 -9.36
C ASN A 46 1.71 -21.84 -8.94
N GLY A 47 0.84 -21.49 -9.88
CA GLY A 47 -0.52 -21.02 -9.58
C GLY A 47 -0.60 -19.63 -8.96
N ARG A 48 0.49 -18.85 -9.03
CA ARG A 48 0.58 -17.53 -8.41
C ARG A 48 0.19 -16.44 -9.41
N THR A 49 -0.54 -15.44 -8.93
CA THR A 49 -0.98 -14.29 -9.73
C THR A 49 -0.66 -13.00 -9.01
N LEU A 50 -0.41 -11.93 -9.77
CA LEU A 50 -0.33 -10.55 -9.26
C LEU A 50 -1.66 -9.83 -9.50
N ALA A 51 -2.75 -10.49 -9.08
CA ALA A 51 -4.10 -9.91 -9.08
C ALA A 51 -4.37 -9.14 -7.78
N GLY A 52 -5.36 -8.25 -7.77
CA GLY A 52 -5.77 -7.53 -6.56
C GLY A 52 -4.93 -6.30 -6.24
N ILE A 53 -4.22 -5.76 -7.24
CA ILE A 53 -3.22 -4.70 -7.06
C ILE A 53 -3.60 -3.48 -7.91
N ILE A 54 -3.30 -3.50 -9.21
CA ILE A 54 -3.59 -2.40 -10.13
C ILE A 54 -5.08 -2.40 -10.47
N GLY A 55 -5.66 -1.20 -10.60
CA GLY A 55 -7.07 -1.01 -10.89
C GLY A 55 -8.01 -1.23 -9.70
N PHE A 56 -7.45 -1.30 -8.49
CA PHE A 56 -8.19 -1.31 -7.23
C PHE A 56 -8.25 0.09 -6.62
N GLY A 57 -9.31 0.34 -5.86
CA GLY A 57 -9.42 1.54 -5.06
C GLY A 57 -8.42 1.58 -3.91
N TRP A 58 -8.14 2.78 -3.42
CA TRP A 58 -7.21 3.04 -2.32
C TRP A 58 -7.78 4.06 -1.34
N ASP A 59 -7.83 3.69 -0.07
CA ASP A 59 -8.11 4.62 1.03
C ASP A 59 -6.79 5.16 1.57
N ASP A 60 -6.53 6.42 1.22
CA ASP A 60 -5.27 7.08 1.53
C ASP A 60 -5.08 7.33 3.03
N LEU A 61 -6.12 7.72 3.76
CA LEU A 61 -6.02 7.95 5.20
C LEU A 61 -5.65 6.67 5.96
N ARG A 62 -6.21 5.53 5.54
CA ARG A 62 -5.95 4.22 6.17
C ARG A 62 -4.77 3.47 5.53
N SER A 63 -4.28 3.94 4.39
CA SER A 63 -3.26 3.27 3.57
C SER A 63 -3.63 1.81 3.24
N ILE A 64 -4.85 1.58 2.75
CA ILE A 64 -5.34 0.23 2.40
C ILE A 64 -5.98 0.18 1.01
N ARG A 65 -5.81 -0.95 0.33
CA ARG A 65 -6.58 -1.30 -0.86
C ARG A 65 -8.03 -1.57 -0.52
N THR A 66 -8.93 -1.19 -1.41
CA THR A 66 -10.38 -1.34 -1.26
C THR A 66 -10.95 -2.23 -2.36
N LYS A 67 -12.13 -1.90 -2.92
CA LYS A 67 -12.81 -2.70 -3.95
C LYS A 67 -12.18 -2.51 -5.35
N PRO A 68 -12.33 -3.50 -6.25
CA PRO A 68 -11.89 -3.40 -7.63
C PRO A 68 -12.67 -2.32 -8.37
N ILE A 69 -11.97 -1.48 -9.13
CA ILE A 69 -12.57 -0.51 -10.04
C ILE A 69 -12.55 -1.03 -11.47
N PHE A 70 -11.47 -1.71 -11.85
CA PHE A 70 -11.36 -2.46 -13.10
C PHE A 70 -11.53 -3.95 -12.85
N PHE A 71 -12.03 -4.64 -13.88
CA PHE A 71 -12.08 -6.08 -13.96
C PHE A 71 -10.71 -6.61 -14.38
N GLU A 72 -10.29 -7.72 -13.75
CA GLU A 72 -9.03 -8.40 -14.04
C GLU A 72 -9.31 -9.63 -14.89
N ALA A 73 -9.01 -9.54 -16.18
CA ALA A 73 -9.03 -10.67 -17.11
C ALA A 73 -7.64 -11.32 -17.19
N PHE A 74 -7.62 -12.61 -17.52
CA PHE A 74 -6.40 -13.43 -17.69
C PHE A 74 -6.48 -14.25 -18.97
N ASP A 75 -7.24 -13.80 -19.96
CA ASP A 75 -7.55 -14.55 -21.17
C ASP A 75 -6.33 -14.67 -22.10
N GLU A 76 -5.35 -13.76 -21.98
CA GLU A 76 -4.08 -13.81 -22.71
C GLU A 76 -3.00 -14.63 -21.98
N CYS A 77 -3.30 -15.15 -20.78
CA CYS A 77 -2.39 -15.95 -19.96
C CYS A 77 -1.01 -15.31 -19.76
N ARG A 78 -0.95 -13.98 -19.67
CA ARG A 78 0.31 -13.25 -19.56
C ARG A 78 0.99 -13.51 -18.22
N ALA A 79 2.31 -13.51 -18.27
CA ALA A 79 3.15 -13.60 -17.08
C ALA A 79 4.10 -12.41 -17.02
N GLU A 80 4.57 -12.09 -15.81
CA GLU A 80 5.69 -11.16 -15.65
C GLU A 80 6.99 -11.75 -16.25
N PRO A 81 8.02 -10.92 -16.54
CA PRO A 81 9.20 -11.32 -17.32
C PRO A 81 9.98 -12.55 -16.85
N THR A 82 9.93 -12.89 -15.56
CA THR A 82 10.59 -14.07 -14.99
C THR A 82 9.73 -15.34 -15.01
N GLY A 83 8.44 -15.22 -15.38
CA GLY A 83 7.52 -16.35 -15.55
C GLY A 83 7.08 -17.00 -14.23
N HIS A 84 7.21 -16.32 -13.10
CA HIS A 84 6.81 -16.82 -11.78
C HIS A 84 5.36 -16.46 -11.42
N TYR A 85 4.81 -15.38 -11.98
CA TYR A 85 3.45 -14.90 -11.69
C TYR A 85 2.67 -14.58 -12.97
N LEU A 86 1.40 -14.98 -13.01
CA LEU A 86 0.44 -14.46 -14.00
C LEU A 86 0.09 -13.00 -13.68
N ILE A 87 -0.09 -12.20 -14.72
CA ILE A 87 -0.53 -10.80 -14.63
C ILE A 87 -1.80 -10.61 -15.47
N PRO A 88 -2.74 -9.73 -15.05
CA PRO A 88 -3.91 -9.42 -15.85
C PRO A 88 -3.59 -8.85 -17.25
N ASP A 89 -4.49 -9.06 -18.20
CA ASP A 89 -4.32 -8.73 -19.63
C ASP A 89 -4.19 -7.23 -19.93
N ASN A 90 -4.52 -6.36 -18.98
CA ASN A 90 -4.41 -4.91 -19.11
C ASN A 90 -3.27 -4.32 -18.27
N ILE A 91 -2.40 -5.15 -17.71
CA ILE A 91 -1.28 -4.75 -16.85
C ILE A 91 0.04 -5.21 -17.47
N VAL A 92 1.01 -4.30 -17.52
CA VAL A 92 2.40 -4.63 -17.89
C VAL A 92 3.26 -4.72 -16.64
N ALA A 93 4.27 -5.60 -16.68
CA ALA A 93 5.28 -5.75 -15.65
C ALA A 93 6.65 -5.34 -16.21
N VAL A 94 7.24 -4.29 -15.67
CA VAL A 94 8.56 -3.76 -16.07
C VAL A 94 9.61 -4.20 -15.05
N PRO A 95 10.67 -4.93 -15.45
CA PRO A 95 11.66 -5.43 -14.51
C PRO A 95 12.57 -4.31 -14.00
N ILE A 96 12.75 -4.25 -12.67
CA ILE A 96 13.72 -3.40 -11.99
C ILE A 96 14.92 -4.25 -11.53
N LEU A 97 14.63 -5.36 -10.83
CA LEU A 97 15.61 -6.31 -10.30
C LEU A 97 16.74 -5.66 -9.49
N LYS A 98 16.38 -4.80 -8.54
CA LYS A 98 17.31 -4.01 -7.72
C LYS A 98 17.25 -4.43 -6.25
N THR A 99 18.41 -4.68 -5.64
CA THR A 99 18.53 -4.86 -4.19
C THR A 99 19.24 -3.66 -3.58
N GLN A 100 18.70 -3.10 -2.50
CA GLN A 100 19.27 -1.96 -1.80
C GLN A 100 19.26 -2.16 -0.29
N ILE A 101 20.36 -1.78 0.35
CA ILE A 101 20.50 -1.69 1.80
C ILE A 101 21.35 -0.46 2.14
N ASP A 102 20.90 0.33 3.09
CA ASP A 102 21.64 1.51 3.53
C ASP A 102 22.77 1.11 4.47
N LYS A 103 23.93 1.77 4.30
CA LYS A 103 25.11 1.51 5.14
C LYS A 103 25.00 2.03 6.58
N MET A 104 23.92 2.76 6.86
CA MET A 104 23.59 3.37 8.14
C MET A 104 22.09 3.22 8.38
N ALA A 105 21.69 2.98 9.63
CA ALA A 105 20.28 3.09 9.97
C ALA A 105 19.81 4.55 9.83
N ASN A 106 18.64 4.76 9.25
CA ASN A 106 17.98 6.06 9.20
C ASN A 106 17.54 6.45 10.62
N PHE A 107 17.79 7.70 11.02
CA PHE A 107 17.42 8.21 12.33
C PHE A 107 16.28 9.20 12.21
N PHE A 108 15.19 8.94 12.95
CA PHE A 108 14.03 9.81 13.06
C PHE A 108 13.90 10.26 14.50
N GLU A 109 14.03 11.57 14.71
CA GLU A 109 13.97 12.14 16.05
C GLU A 109 12.59 12.01 16.69
N SER A 110 11.53 12.14 15.90
CA SER A 110 10.14 12.09 16.32
C SER A 110 9.25 11.46 15.24
N PHE A 111 7.97 11.26 15.58
CA PHE A 111 6.99 10.70 14.64
C PHE A 111 6.75 11.61 13.44
N GLU A 112 6.82 12.94 13.60
CA GLU A 112 6.62 13.91 12.53
C GLU A 112 7.62 13.72 11.39
N TYR A 113 8.89 13.46 11.73
CA TYR A 113 9.93 13.15 10.74
C TYR A 113 9.72 11.78 10.08
N PHE A 114 9.19 10.81 10.82
CA PHE A 114 8.87 9.49 10.28
C PHE A 114 7.60 9.48 9.42
N LYS A 115 6.68 10.44 9.60
CA LYS A 115 5.39 10.48 8.91
C LYS A 115 5.51 10.49 7.39
N GLN A 116 6.55 11.13 6.85
CA GLN A 116 6.83 11.11 5.41
C GLN A 116 7.09 9.68 4.90
N GLU A 117 7.82 8.86 5.65
CA GLU A 117 8.08 7.47 5.29
C GLU A 117 6.78 6.66 5.17
N VAL A 118 5.84 6.91 6.07
CA VAL A 118 4.53 6.25 6.05
C VAL A 118 3.65 6.74 4.91
N SER A 119 3.72 8.03 4.59
CA SER A 119 2.91 8.64 3.52
C SER A 119 3.41 8.23 2.13
N ASN A 120 4.71 8.00 1.97
CA ASN A 120 5.33 7.61 0.69
C ASN A 120 4.96 6.18 0.21
N VAL A 121 4.13 5.45 0.95
CA VAL A 121 3.57 4.16 0.50
C VAL A 121 2.67 4.36 -0.71
N PHE A 122 1.97 5.49 -0.79
CA PHE A 122 1.12 5.84 -1.93
C PHE A 122 1.44 7.24 -2.47
N THR A 123 1.78 7.33 -3.74
CA THR A 123 1.96 8.61 -4.42
C THR A 123 0.72 8.94 -5.23
N ALA A 124 -0.01 9.97 -4.82
CA ALA A 124 -1.09 10.52 -5.62
C ALA A 124 -0.53 11.40 -6.74
N SER A 125 -1.08 11.31 -7.95
CA SER A 125 -0.81 12.26 -9.01
C SER A 125 -1.16 13.68 -8.56
N ALA A 126 -0.33 14.63 -8.99
CA ALA A 126 -0.52 16.03 -8.65
C ALA A 126 -1.86 16.52 -9.20
N SER A 127 -2.85 16.66 -8.32
CA SER A 127 -4.07 17.38 -8.64
C SER A 127 -4.10 18.71 -7.87
N ALA A 128 -4.51 19.76 -8.56
CA ALA A 128 -4.53 21.10 -8.01
C ALA A 128 -5.58 21.19 -6.88
N GLY A 129 -5.14 21.54 -5.67
CA GLY A 129 -5.99 22.22 -4.70
C GLY A 129 -6.33 21.49 -3.40
N PHE A 130 -5.70 20.36 -3.07
CA PHE A 130 -5.96 19.69 -1.79
C PHE A 130 -4.89 20.02 -0.73
N SER A 131 -5.24 20.87 0.22
CA SER A 131 -4.39 21.24 1.37
C SER A 131 -4.25 20.12 2.42
N PHE A 132 -5.02 19.03 2.29
CA PHE A 132 -5.11 17.94 3.28
C PHE A 132 -4.19 16.74 3.01
N LEU A 133 -3.30 16.80 2.01
CA LEU A 133 -2.34 15.72 1.72
C LEU A 133 -1.46 15.37 2.93
N SER A 134 -1.30 16.29 3.88
CA SER A 134 -0.60 16.04 5.15
C SER A 134 -1.25 14.96 6.00
N ALA A 135 -2.53 14.61 5.79
CA ALA A 135 -3.24 13.59 6.56
C ALA A 135 -3.07 12.18 5.97
N SER A 136 -2.40 12.02 4.83
CA SER A 136 -2.19 10.71 4.18
C SER A 136 -1.60 9.70 5.17
N ALA A 137 -2.12 8.48 5.10
CA ALA A 137 -1.75 7.32 5.91
C ALA A 137 -1.81 7.53 7.44
N SER A 138 -2.39 8.62 7.94
CA SER A 138 -2.47 8.95 9.36
C SER A 138 -3.19 7.89 10.20
N PHE A 139 -4.20 7.24 9.65
CA PHE A 139 -4.95 6.14 10.28
C PHE A 139 -4.45 4.74 9.87
N SER A 140 -3.34 4.66 9.16
CA SER A 140 -2.73 3.36 8.84
C SER A 140 -2.23 2.65 10.10
N LYS A 141 -2.21 1.31 10.06
CA LYS A 141 -1.69 0.50 11.17
C LYS A 141 -0.25 0.85 11.51
N ILE A 142 0.57 1.13 10.50
CA ILE A 142 1.98 1.50 10.67
C ILE A 142 2.11 2.89 11.32
N SER A 143 1.32 3.89 10.87
CA SER A 143 1.26 5.21 11.49
C SER A 143 0.88 5.10 12.97
N GLN A 144 -0.26 4.49 13.27
CA GLN A 144 -0.81 4.40 14.63
C GLN A 144 0.14 3.66 15.58
N LYS A 145 0.60 2.46 15.19
CA LYS A 145 1.55 1.67 16.00
C LYS A 145 2.86 2.42 16.24
N THR A 146 3.40 3.10 15.23
CA THR A 146 4.68 3.81 15.37
C THR A 146 4.50 5.05 16.26
N LYS A 147 3.44 5.84 16.05
CA LYS A 147 3.10 7.01 16.89
C LYS A 147 2.91 6.62 18.34
N GLU A 148 2.19 5.54 18.60
CA GLU A 148 2.02 4.96 19.95
C GLU A 148 3.36 4.59 20.58
N ASN A 149 4.27 3.95 19.84
CA ASN A 149 5.59 3.60 20.35
C ASN A 149 6.45 4.84 20.64
N PHE A 150 6.47 5.85 19.76
CA PHE A 150 7.13 7.14 20.03
C PHE A 150 6.64 7.74 21.34
N ALA A 151 5.33 7.76 21.58
CA ALA A 151 4.74 8.34 22.79
C ALA A 151 5.00 7.51 24.05
N LYS A 152 4.81 6.20 23.96
CA LYS A 152 4.97 5.28 25.08
C LYS A 152 6.40 5.27 25.61
N TYR A 153 7.39 5.29 24.72
CA TYR A 153 8.80 5.17 25.08
C TYR A 153 9.53 6.51 25.14
N LYS A 154 8.89 7.61 24.74
CA LYS A 154 9.50 8.95 24.63
C LYS A 154 10.85 8.88 23.90
N SER A 155 10.84 8.21 22.76
CA SER A 155 12.04 7.69 22.10
C SER A 155 12.25 8.34 20.74
N SER A 156 13.46 8.22 20.19
CA SER A 156 13.70 8.36 18.76
C SER A 156 13.70 6.99 18.08
N LEU A 157 13.68 6.94 16.76
CA LEU A 157 13.64 5.71 15.97
C LEU A 157 14.88 5.57 15.09
N LEU A 158 15.50 4.39 15.13
CA LEU A 158 16.43 3.91 14.12
C LEU A 158 15.72 2.91 13.21
N GLN A 159 15.90 3.06 11.90
CA GLN A 159 15.32 2.16 10.90
C GLN A 159 16.40 1.67 9.93
N THR A 160 16.56 0.36 9.82
CA THR A 160 17.38 -0.28 8.78
C THR A 160 16.46 -1.06 7.85
N LYS A 161 16.68 -0.97 6.54
CA LYS A 161 15.89 -1.67 5.52
C LYS A 161 16.77 -2.43 4.55
N LEU A 162 16.34 -3.63 4.18
CA LEU A 162 16.77 -4.36 3.01
C LEU A 162 15.58 -4.44 2.05
N ASN A 163 15.71 -3.75 0.92
CA ASN A 163 14.70 -3.70 -0.13
C ASN A 163 15.15 -4.51 -1.32
N TYR A 164 14.23 -5.27 -1.90
CA TYR A 164 14.37 -5.88 -3.21
C TYR A 164 13.19 -5.45 -4.06
N GLU A 165 13.48 -4.72 -5.13
CA GLU A 165 12.51 -4.22 -6.09
C GLU A 165 12.56 -5.15 -7.32
N ALA A 166 11.52 -5.96 -7.50
CA ALA A 166 11.48 -6.94 -8.58
C ALA A 166 10.97 -6.31 -9.87
N PHE A 167 9.75 -5.77 -9.84
CA PHE A 167 9.06 -5.21 -11.00
C PHE A 167 8.20 -4.02 -10.58
N THR A 168 7.94 -3.12 -11.52
CA THR A 168 6.79 -2.21 -11.42
C THR A 168 5.66 -2.79 -12.27
N LEU A 169 4.48 -2.93 -11.67
CA LEU A 169 3.24 -3.20 -12.40
C LEU A 169 2.61 -1.87 -12.78
N SER A 170 2.18 -1.71 -14.02
CA SER A 170 1.48 -0.51 -14.48
C SER A 170 0.29 -0.88 -15.35
N GLN A 171 -0.74 -0.05 -15.30
CA GLN A 171 -1.87 -0.12 -16.24
C GLN A 171 -1.36 0.19 -17.66
N ASP A 172 -1.55 -0.75 -18.59
CA ASP A 172 -1.07 -0.65 -19.99
C ASP A 172 -2.13 -0.05 -20.93
N SER A 173 -3.40 -0.37 -20.68
CA SER A 173 -4.55 0.15 -21.42
C SER A 173 -5.75 0.32 -20.51
N VAL A 174 -6.76 1.09 -20.93
CA VAL A 174 -7.99 1.27 -20.15
C VAL A 174 -8.73 -0.07 -20.07
N GLY A 175 -8.77 -0.66 -18.88
CA GLY A 175 -9.45 -1.92 -18.62
C GLY A 175 -10.97 -1.80 -18.63
N ASN A 176 -11.66 -2.94 -18.69
CA ASN A 176 -13.09 -2.99 -18.45
C ASN A 176 -13.39 -2.61 -17.00
N LEU A 177 -14.35 -1.71 -16.77
CA LEU A 177 -14.80 -1.41 -15.41
C LEU A 177 -15.43 -2.64 -14.76
N ALA A 178 -15.12 -2.85 -13.48
CA ALA A 178 -15.82 -3.81 -12.65
C ALA A 178 -17.30 -3.43 -12.55
N ALA A 179 -18.20 -4.41 -12.73
CA ALA A 179 -19.65 -4.19 -12.71
C ALA A 179 -20.12 -3.47 -11.42
N GLY A 180 -19.49 -3.78 -10.29
CA GLY A 180 -19.78 -3.13 -9.01
C GLY A 180 -19.48 -1.63 -9.01
N PHE A 181 -18.35 -1.20 -9.58
CA PHE A 181 -18.02 0.22 -9.68
C PHE A 181 -18.89 0.93 -10.72
N ARG A 182 -19.05 0.33 -11.90
CA ARG A 182 -19.91 0.87 -12.97
C ARG A 182 -21.33 1.14 -12.47
N GLY A 183 -21.95 0.14 -11.81
CA GLY A 183 -23.31 0.27 -11.29
C GLY A 183 -23.45 1.41 -10.26
N ARG A 184 -22.44 1.63 -9.40
CA ARG A 184 -22.46 2.74 -8.45
C ARG A 184 -22.44 4.12 -9.12
N ILE A 185 -21.65 4.28 -10.17
CA ILE A 185 -21.60 5.53 -10.95
C ILE A 185 -22.93 5.75 -11.69
N GLU A 186 -23.49 4.69 -12.28
CA GLU A 186 -24.80 4.74 -12.94
C GLU A 186 -25.95 5.08 -11.98
N GLU A 187 -25.89 4.61 -10.72
CA GLU A 187 -26.86 4.98 -9.67
C GLU A 187 -26.80 6.48 -9.34
N ILE A 188 -25.61 7.09 -9.31
CA ILE A 188 -25.46 8.54 -9.11
C ILE A 188 -26.02 9.28 -10.34
N ALA A 189 -25.72 8.81 -11.55
CA ALA A 189 -26.22 9.39 -12.78
C ALA A 189 -27.75 9.41 -12.82
N ASP A 190 -28.41 8.30 -12.46
CA ASP A 190 -29.87 8.21 -12.36
C ASP A 190 -30.43 9.19 -11.32
N ALA A 191 -29.79 9.30 -10.15
CA ALA A 191 -30.19 10.26 -9.13
C ALA A 191 -30.09 11.72 -9.60
N ILE A 192 -29.01 12.07 -10.33
CA ILE A 192 -28.84 13.41 -10.93
C ILE A 192 -29.95 13.68 -11.95
N ASN A 193 -30.19 12.73 -12.87
CA ASN A 193 -31.19 12.88 -13.93
C ASN A 193 -32.62 13.05 -13.37
N ARG A 194 -32.92 12.39 -12.26
CA ARG A 194 -34.19 12.51 -11.52
C ARG A 194 -34.25 13.70 -10.57
N LYS A 195 -33.22 14.56 -10.54
CA LYS A 195 -33.11 15.74 -9.64
C LYS A 195 -33.16 15.37 -8.16
N LEU A 196 -32.66 14.19 -7.79
CA LEU A 196 -32.58 13.69 -6.42
C LEU A 196 -31.22 14.03 -5.79
N PHE A 197 -30.96 15.32 -5.58
CA PHE A 197 -29.62 15.81 -5.20
C PHE A 197 -29.07 15.23 -3.89
N TYR A 198 -29.88 15.11 -2.84
CA TYR A 198 -29.44 14.51 -1.57
C TYR A 198 -29.08 13.03 -1.73
N ARG A 199 -29.78 12.31 -2.60
CA ARG A 199 -29.47 10.91 -2.91
C ARG A 199 -28.15 10.82 -3.67
N ALA A 200 -27.94 11.66 -4.68
CA ALA A 200 -26.70 11.69 -5.44
C ALA A 200 -25.49 11.99 -4.54
N LYS A 201 -25.62 12.95 -3.62
CA LYS A 201 -24.59 13.26 -2.61
C LYS A 201 -24.33 12.09 -1.66
N TYR A 202 -25.37 11.48 -1.11
CA TYR A 202 -25.20 10.31 -0.24
C TYR A 202 -24.49 9.16 -0.97
N LEU A 203 -24.87 8.89 -2.22
CA LEU A 203 -24.26 7.84 -3.03
C LEU A 203 -22.78 8.15 -3.34
N SER A 204 -22.39 9.41 -3.56
CA SER A 204 -20.98 9.76 -3.76
C SER A 204 -20.14 9.53 -2.49
N GLU A 205 -20.67 9.86 -1.31
CA GLU A 205 -20.03 9.53 -0.02
C GLU A 205 -19.88 8.02 0.19
N VAL A 206 -20.88 7.23 -0.22
CA VAL A 206 -20.81 5.76 -0.20
C VAL A 206 -19.72 5.23 -1.13
N ILE A 207 -19.54 5.82 -2.33
CA ILE A 207 -18.45 5.43 -3.23
C ILE A 207 -17.09 5.66 -2.57
N ILE A 208 -16.85 6.81 -1.94
CA ILE A 208 -15.59 7.09 -1.24
C ILE A 208 -15.34 6.07 -0.12
N LYS A 209 -16.38 5.68 0.63
CA LYS A 209 -16.27 4.64 1.66
C LYS A 209 -15.92 3.26 1.09
N GLU A 210 -16.50 2.89 -0.05
CA GLU A 210 -16.38 1.54 -0.63
C GLU A 210 -15.12 1.36 -1.50
N PHE A 211 -14.75 2.39 -2.26
CA PHE A 211 -13.66 2.36 -3.24
C PHE A 211 -12.48 3.26 -2.82
N GLY A 212 -12.59 4.00 -1.72
CA GLY A 212 -11.52 4.89 -1.26
C GLY A 212 -11.51 6.23 -2.01
N THR A 213 -10.43 6.99 -1.83
CA THR A 213 -10.27 8.34 -2.39
C THR A 213 -9.48 8.34 -3.69
N HIS A 214 -8.69 7.29 -3.92
CA HIS A 214 -7.82 7.10 -5.07
C HIS A 214 -8.06 5.73 -5.72
N TYR A 215 -7.40 5.51 -6.85
CA TYR A 215 -7.20 4.19 -7.42
C TYR A 215 -5.73 3.96 -7.75
N ILE A 216 -5.31 2.70 -7.72
CA ILE A 216 -3.93 2.30 -8.00
C ILE A 216 -3.77 2.13 -9.51
N SER A 217 -2.87 2.90 -10.11
CA SER A 217 -2.49 2.78 -11.53
C SER A 217 -1.13 2.13 -11.72
N SER A 218 -0.27 2.17 -10.70
CA SER A 218 1.03 1.53 -10.69
C SER A 218 1.39 1.02 -9.29
N ALA A 219 2.22 -0.02 -9.20
CA ALA A 219 2.73 -0.53 -7.94
C ALA A 219 4.11 -1.16 -8.11
N ASP A 220 5.01 -0.83 -7.19
CA ASP A 220 6.30 -1.50 -7.06
C ASP A 220 6.11 -2.81 -6.29
N ILE A 221 6.52 -3.90 -6.93
CA ILE A 221 6.44 -5.26 -6.44
C ILE A 221 7.83 -5.72 -6.04
N GLY A 222 7.93 -6.32 -4.87
CA GLY A 222 9.20 -6.72 -4.33
C GLY A 222 9.09 -7.36 -2.97
N ALA A 223 10.14 -7.24 -2.19
CA ALA A 223 10.10 -7.61 -0.79
C ALA A 223 10.95 -6.61 0.02
N MET A 224 10.55 -6.40 1.27
CA MET A 224 11.21 -5.49 2.19
C MET A 224 11.32 -6.15 3.54
N VAL A 225 12.53 -6.18 4.10
CA VAL A 225 12.76 -6.52 5.49
C VAL A 225 13.27 -5.28 6.19
N GLU A 226 12.65 -4.91 7.30
CA GLU A 226 13.07 -3.76 8.09
C GLU A 226 13.19 -4.08 9.57
N GLN A 227 14.12 -3.39 10.23
CA GLN A 227 14.24 -3.37 11.68
C GLN A 227 13.95 -1.95 12.16
N LYS A 228 13.04 -1.83 13.12
CA LYS A 228 12.70 -0.59 13.82
C LYS A 228 13.15 -0.70 15.27
N THR A 229 14.08 0.17 15.66
CA THR A 229 14.64 0.21 17.01
C THR A 229 14.36 1.57 17.63
N PHE A 230 13.47 1.61 18.61
CA PHE A 230 13.18 2.78 19.41
C PHE A 230 14.24 2.92 20.50
N ILE A 231 14.93 4.06 20.51
CA ILE A 231 16.04 4.38 21.41
C ILE A 231 15.72 5.63 22.25
N GLU A 232 16.34 5.76 23.41
CA GLU A 232 16.24 6.97 24.23
C GLU A 232 16.59 8.25 23.42
N THR A 233 15.83 9.34 23.60
CA THR A 233 15.98 10.60 22.86
C THR A 233 17.27 11.35 23.23
N LYS A 234 17.71 12.24 22.33
CA LYS A 234 19.03 12.91 22.19
C LYS A 234 19.86 13.31 23.43
N SER A 235 19.35 13.36 24.65
CA SER A 235 20.15 13.62 25.85
C SER A 235 21.18 12.51 26.16
N SER A 236 21.07 11.34 25.52
CA SER A 236 21.91 10.17 25.82
C SER A 236 23.16 10.01 24.95
N PHE A 237 23.41 10.91 23.99
CA PHE A 237 24.63 10.88 23.15
C PHE A 237 25.80 11.69 23.73
N SER A 238 25.68 12.19 24.96
CA SER A 238 26.77 12.89 25.65
C SER A 238 27.81 11.88 26.18
N GLY A 239 28.82 11.57 25.39
CA GLY A 239 29.88 10.62 25.77
C GLY A 239 30.80 10.21 24.61
N ALA A 240 31.41 9.02 24.71
CA ALA A 240 32.39 8.48 23.77
C ALA A 240 31.81 7.93 22.45
N THR A 241 30.49 7.86 22.31
CA THR A 241 29.80 7.26 21.15
C THR A 241 28.95 8.30 20.43
N SER A 242 29.16 8.45 19.12
CA SER A 242 28.39 9.36 18.27
C SER A 242 27.10 8.71 17.78
N LEU A 243 26.11 9.53 17.38
CA LEU A 243 24.90 9.04 16.71
C LEU A 243 25.25 8.19 15.48
N GLN A 244 26.28 8.57 14.73
CA GLN A 244 26.77 7.82 13.57
C GLN A 244 27.25 6.43 13.96
N GLY A 245 28.02 6.29 15.05
CA GLY A 245 28.46 5.00 15.58
C GLY A 245 27.28 4.08 15.90
N ILE A 246 26.23 4.63 16.51
CA ILE A 246 24.99 3.89 16.83
C ILE A 246 24.22 3.50 15.57
N GLN A 247 24.11 4.39 14.58
CA GLN A 247 23.49 4.10 13.29
C GLN A 247 24.24 2.98 12.53
N PHE A 248 25.58 2.98 12.57
CA PHE A 248 26.40 1.91 12.01
C PHE A 248 26.21 0.60 12.79
N ALA A 249 26.22 0.64 14.12
CA ALA A 249 26.01 -0.55 14.96
C ALA A 249 24.65 -1.21 14.68
N ALA A 250 23.60 -0.40 14.50
CA ALA A 250 22.27 -0.89 14.15
C ALA A 250 22.26 -1.55 12.76
N ALA A 251 22.93 -0.96 11.77
CA ALA A 251 23.00 -1.52 10.43
C ALA A 251 23.85 -2.80 10.36
N VAL A 252 25.00 -2.84 11.04
CA VAL A 252 25.83 -4.06 11.16
C VAL A 252 25.05 -5.17 11.86
N GLY A 253 24.40 -4.86 12.98
CA GLY A 253 23.56 -5.82 13.72
C GLY A 253 22.45 -6.42 12.85
N PHE A 254 21.78 -5.58 12.05
CA PHE A 254 20.78 -6.01 11.08
C PHE A 254 21.37 -6.94 10.01
N THR A 255 22.50 -6.58 9.39
CA THR A 255 23.12 -7.42 8.34
C THR A 255 23.62 -8.77 8.84
N ASN A 256 24.04 -8.86 10.11
CA ASN A 256 24.47 -10.12 10.72
C ASN A 256 23.32 -11.16 10.82
N LEU A 257 22.06 -10.73 10.75
CA LEU A 257 20.91 -11.65 10.67
C LEU A 257 20.86 -12.42 9.35
N PHE A 258 21.56 -11.93 8.33
CA PHE A 258 21.67 -12.59 7.04
C PHE A 258 22.99 -13.37 6.91
N ASN A 259 23.64 -13.71 8.04
CA ASN A 259 24.94 -14.43 8.07
C ASN A 259 24.96 -15.77 7.32
N GLY A 260 23.81 -16.43 7.11
CA GLY A 260 23.71 -17.60 6.23
C GLY A 260 24.09 -17.32 4.77
N THR A 261 24.14 -16.05 4.35
CA THR A 261 24.63 -15.62 3.03
C THR A 261 26.15 -15.37 3.02
N GLY A 262 26.81 -15.23 4.18
CA GLY A 262 28.27 -15.08 4.40
C GLY A 262 28.95 -13.86 3.75
N THR A 263 28.53 -13.48 2.55
CA THR A 263 29.08 -12.43 1.70
C THR A 263 28.54 -11.06 2.07
N LEU A 264 27.26 -10.96 2.45
CA LEU A 264 26.61 -9.69 2.77
C LEU A 264 27.15 -9.09 4.07
N SER A 265 27.20 -9.88 5.15
CA SER A 265 27.70 -9.43 6.45
C SER A 265 29.21 -9.17 6.45
N ALA A 266 30.01 -9.98 5.75
CA ALA A 266 31.45 -9.78 5.62
C ALA A 266 31.79 -8.51 4.81
N SER A 267 31.10 -8.27 3.70
CA SER A 267 31.28 -7.07 2.87
C SER A 267 30.82 -5.80 3.59
N PHE A 268 29.76 -5.89 4.39
CA PHE A 268 29.26 -4.75 5.16
C PHE A 268 30.18 -4.43 6.36
N SER A 269 30.56 -5.45 7.14
CA SER A 269 31.43 -5.30 8.32
C SER A 269 32.84 -4.85 7.96
N SER A 270 33.37 -5.23 6.79
CA SER A 270 34.67 -4.72 6.32
C SER A 270 34.62 -3.25 5.88
N SER A 271 33.44 -2.72 5.57
CA SER A 271 33.28 -1.35 5.09
C SER A 271 33.07 -0.31 6.20
N GLN A 272 32.75 -0.74 7.43
CA GLN A 272 32.42 0.15 8.55
C GLN A 272 33.15 -0.27 9.83
N THR A 273 33.81 0.67 10.50
CA THR A 273 34.39 0.43 11.82
C THR A 273 33.33 0.65 12.89
N VAL A 274 32.74 -0.43 13.38
CA VAL A 274 31.85 -0.41 14.56
C VAL A 274 32.64 -0.88 15.78
N SER A 275 32.75 -0.03 16.78
CA SER A 275 33.42 -0.38 18.03
C SER A 275 32.50 -1.18 18.96
N THR A 276 33.08 -1.94 19.89
CA THR A 276 32.31 -2.59 20.96
C THR A 276 31.55 -1.57 21.81
N GLN A 277 32.07 -0.35 21.93
CA GLN A 277 31.40 0.74 22.64
C GLN A 277 30.10 1.15 21.95
N ASP A 278 30.09 1.23 20.61
CA ASP A 278 28.89 1.58 19.84
C ASP A 278 27.79 0.52 19.97
N ILE A 279 28.15 -0.76 19.96
CA ILE A 279 27.22 -1.88 20.14
C ILE A 279 26.61 -1.86 21.55
N ASN A 280 27.45 -1.66 22.56
CA ASN A 280 27.00 -1.56 23.95
C ASN A 280 26.11 -0.35 24.16
N ALA A 281 26.45 0.80 23.56
CA ALA A 281 25.63 2.00 23.59
C ALA A 281 24.26 1.76 22.97
N LEU A 282 24.18 1.23 21.74
CA LEU A 282 22.91 0.88 21.09
C LEU A 282 22.06 -0.04 21.98
N THR A 283 22.68 -1.07 22.54
CA THR A 283 22.00 -2.04 23.43
C THR A 283 21.39 -1.33 24.64
N ASN A 284 22.16 -0.47 25.31
CA ASN A 284 21.72 0.25 26.51
C ASN A 284 20.62 1.29 26.20
N LEU A 285 20.66 1.91 25.02
CA LEU A 285 19.70 2.93 24.61
C LEU A 285 18.37 2.34 24.12
N THR A 286 18.36 1.07 23.69
CA THR A 286 17.19 0.43 23.10
C THR A 286 16.07 0.25 24.13
N LYS A 287 14.88 0.79 23.82
CA LYS A 287 13.65 0.61 24.61
C LYS A 287 12.73 -0.45 24.00
N LEU A 288 12.70 -0.53 22.67
CA LEU A 288 11.94 -1.50 21.91
C LEU A 288 12.66 -1.74 20.57
N SER A 289 12.76 -3.00 20.15
CA SER A 289 13.23 -3.35 18.81
C SER A 289 12.34 -4.44 18.25
N TYR A 290 11.94 -4.31 16.99
CA TYR A 290 11.23 -5.36 16.28
C TYR A 290 11.56 -5.35 14.79
N PHE A 291 11.25 -6.47 14.15
CA PHE A 291 11.41 -6.67 12.72
C PHE A 291 10.06 -6.77 12.04
N GLU A 292 9.98 -6.26 10.82
CA GLU A 292 8.84 -6.41 9.93
C GLU A 292 9.36 -6.91 8.59
N SER A 293 8.70 -7.95 8.05
CA SER A 293 9.00 -8.51 6.73
C SER A 293 7.74 -8.38 5.88
N GLN A 294 7.86 -7.74 4.72
CA GLN A 294 6.82 -7.59 3.71
C GLN A 294 7.26 -8.36 2.47
N GLY A 295 6.62 -9.50 2.22
CA GLY A 295 7.16 -10.47 1.26
C GLY A 295 8.51 -11.04 1.70
N GLY A 296 9.18 -11.76 0.81
CA GLY A 296 10.51 -12.32 1.05
C GLY A 296 10.53 -13.41 2.13
N PRO A 297 11.68 -13.59 2.82
CA PRO A 297 11.85 -14.67 3.79
C PRO A 297 11.02 -14.46 5.06
N ASP A 298 10.56 -15.57 5.64
CA ASP A 298 9.85 -15.59 6.92
C ASP A 298 10.72 -15.05 8.05
N ILE A 299 10.10 -14.36 9.01
CA ILE A 299 10.81 -13.69 10.09
C ILE A 299 11.60 -14.65 10.98
N ASN A 300 11.12 -15.87 11.20
CA ASN A 300 11.85 -16.86 11.99
C ASN A 300 13.12 -17.33 11.27
N THR A 301 13.08 -17.36 9.93
CA THR A 301 14.24 -17.71 9.11
C THR A 301 15.32 -16.63 9.16
N ILE A 302 14.90 -15.36 9.15
CA ILE A 302 15.79 -14.20 9.32
C ILE A 302 16.45 -14.24 10.70
N LEU A 303 15.64 -14.39 11.77
CA LEU A 303 16.15 -14.41 13.14
C LEU A 303 17.05 -15.63 13.42
N ALA A 304 16.84 -16.74 12.71
CA ALA A 304 17.70 -17.92 12.79
C ALA A 304 19.06 -17.76 12.07
N GLY A 305 19.32 -16.61 11.42
CA GLY A 305 20.55 -16.38 10.67
C GLY A 305 20.59 -17.11 9.32
N LYS A 306 19.45 -17.63 8.85
CA LYS A 306 19.36 -18.57 7.71
C LYS A 306 18.60 -17.99 6.52
N ALA A 307 18.18 -16.73 6.58
CA ALA A 307 17.44 -16.12 5.49
C ALA A 307 18.32 -15.98 4.24
N ASN A 308 17.87 -16.61 3.16
CA ASN A 308 18.26 -16.19 1.82
C ASN A 308 17.14 -15.30 1.28
N PHE A 309 17.51 -14.16 0.71
CA PHE A 309 16.57 -13.28 0.06
C PHE A 309 16.28 -13.81 -1.35
N SER A 310 15.45 -14.86 -1.43
CA SER A 310 14.96 -15.40 -2.70
C SER A 310 13.78 -14.56 -3.21
N ILE A 311 13.61 -14.51 -4.52
CA ILE A 311 12.54 -13.82 -5.27
C ILE A 311 11.17 -14.49 -5.03
N ASP A 312 11.15 -15.60 -4.30
CA ASP A 312 9.92 -16.30 -3.95
C ASP A 312 9.15 -15.50 -2.88
N ASN A 313 7.90 -15.14 -3.20
CA ASN A 313 6.97 -14.37 -2.36
C ASN A 313 7.20 -12.85 -2.38
N ILE A 314 7.01 -12.23 -3.54
CA ILE A 314 6.96 -10.78 -3.66
C ILE A 314 5.56 -10.23 -3.35
N VAL A 315 5.50 -9.02 -2.85
CA VAL A 315 4.28 -8.27 -2.53
C VAL A 315 4.39 -6.83 -3.05
N PRO A 316 3.26 -6.15 -3.30
CA PRO A 316 3.30 -4.72 -3.53
C PRO A 316 3.63 -3.99 -2.23
N TYR A 317 4.58 -3.05 -2.27
CA TYR A 317 5.02 -2.28 -1.10
C TYR A 317 5.04 -0.77 -1.35
N ARG A 318 4.96 -0.33 -2.61
CA ARG A 318 4.78 1.07 -3.02
C ARG A 318 3.72 1.13 -4.11
N PHE A 319 2.90 2.18 -4.09
CA PHE A 319 1.78 2.37 -5.01
C PHE A 319 1.81 3.77 -5.58
N ASP A 320 1.41 3.90 -6.83
CA ASP A 320 1.09 5.18 -7.43
C ASP A 320 -0.33 5.13 -7.96
N GLY A 321 -0.97 6.30 -8.00
CA GLY A 321 -2.34 6.35 -8.40
C GLY A 321 -2.88 7.74 -8.57
N ASP A 322 -4.14 7.76 -8.96
CA ASP A 322 -4.88 8.96 -9.34
C ASP A 322 -6.13 9.07 -8.47
N TRP A 323 -6.74 10.24 -8.49
CA TRP A 323 -7.95 10.49 -7.73
C TRP A 323 -9.13 9.71 -8.31
N LEU A 324 -9.97 9.15 -7.44
CA LEU A 324 -11.07 8.30 -7.88
C LEU A 324 -12.03 9.01 -8.86
N TYR A 325 -12.25 10.31 -8.68
CA TYR A 325 -13.14 11.08 -9.55
C TYR A 325 -12.63 11.17 -10.99
N GLN A 326 -11.32 10.97 -11.24
CA GLN A 326 -10.73 11.06 -12.59
C GLN A 326 -11.12 9.89 -13.49
N ILE A 327 -11.52 8.75 -12.91
CA ILE A 327 -12.03 7.59 -13.67
C ILE A 327 -13.35 7.92 -14.36
N VAL A 328 -14.13 8.86 -13.82
CA VAL A 328 -15.41 9.27 -14.39
C VAL A 328 -15.15 10.12 -15.63
N SER A 329 -15.09 9.46 -16.79
CA SER A 329 -14.75 10.07 -18.07
C SER A 329 -15.65 9.53 -19.18
N LYS A 330 -15.58 10.16 -20.35
CA LYS A 330 -16.31 9.69 -21.54
C LYS A 330 -15.80 8.35 -22.09
N GLU A 331 -14.53 8.06 -21.87
CA GLU A 331 -13.93 6.80 -22.25
C GLU A 331 -14.52 5.64 -21.44
N ASN A 332 -14.63 5.83 -20.12
CA ASN A 332 -15.14 4.81 -19.20
C ASN A 332 -16.69 4.73 -19.16
N PHE A 333 -17.37 5.84 -19.46
CA PHE A 333 -18.83 5.96 -19.40
C PHE A 333 -19.40 6.66 -20.66
N PRO A 334 -19.30 6.04 -21.84
CA PRO A 334 -19.67 6.67 -23.11
C PRO A 334 -21.17 7.02 -23.21
N SER A 335 -22.02 6.28 -22.51
CA SER A 335 -23.48 6.48 -22.50
C SER A 335 -23.96 7.69 -21.70
N LEU A 336 -23.14 8.21 -20.76
CA LEU A 336 -23.51 9.35 -19.91
C LEU A 336 -23.19 10.68 -20.59
N SER A 337 -24.02 11.70 -20.43
CA SER A 337 -23.76 13.04 -20.99
C SER A 337 -22.55 13.72 -20.34
N TYR A 338 -21.91 14.67 -21.03
CA TYR A 338 -20.79 15.45 -20.45
C TYR A 338 -21.19 16.17 -19.16
N ASP A 339 -22.39 16.77 -19.12
CA ASP A 339 -22.90 17.46 -17.93
C ASP A 339 -23.12 16.49 -16.77
N THR A 340 -23.64 15.30 -17.04
CA THR A 340 -23.81 14.26 -16.02
C THR A 340 -22.46 13.83 -15.46
N LEU A 341 -21.46 13.58 -16.32
CA LEU A 341 -20.11 13.20 -15.90
C LEU A 341 -19.46 14.28 -15.03
N PHE A 342 -19.54 15.54 -15.45
CA PHE A 342 -19.01 16.68 -14.69
C PHE A 342 -19.66 16.79 -13.30
N ASN A 343 -20.97 16.61 -13.21
CA ASN A 343 -21.68 16.63 -11.93
C ASN A 343 -21.26 15.48 -11.01
N ILE A 344 -21.06 14.27 -11.56
CA ILE A 344 -20.56 13.12 -10.79
C ILE A 344 -19.14 13.39 -10.28
N GLN A 345 -18.24 13.88 -11.15
CA GLN A 345 -16.87 14.23 -10.77
C GLN A 345 -16.84 15.22 -9.60
N ASN A 346 -17.66 16.28 -9.65
CA ASN A 346 -17.77 17.25 -8.56
C ASN A 346 -18.32 16.64 -7.27
N LEU A 347 -19.34 15.79 -7.36
CA LEU A 347 -19.89 15.10 -6.18
C LEU A 347 -18.87 14.17 -5.52
N LEU A 348 -18.06 13.46 -6.32
CA LEU A 348 -16.98 12.61 -5.80
C LEU A 348 -15.84 13.46 -5.21
N LYS A 349 -15.43 14.53 -5.89
CA LYS A 349 -14.43 15.48 -5.39
C LYS A 349 -14.84 16.04 -4.03
N ASN A 350 -16.05 16.56 -3.92
CA ASN A 350 -16.56 17.13 -2.66
C ASN A 350 -16.70 16.07 -1.55
N ALA A 351 -17.08 14.83 -1.90
CA ALA A 351 -17.14 13.73 -0.94
C ALA A 351 -15.74 13.36 -0.43
N THR A 352 -14.73 13.34 -1.30
CA THR A 352 -13.33 13.17 -0.93
C THR A 352 -12.87 14.29 0.00
N GLU A 353 -13.09 15.55 -0.35
CA GLU A 353 -12.76 16.71 0.50
C GLU A 353 -13.39 16.58 1.89
N THR A 354 -14.69 16.30 1.94
CA THR A 354 -15.43 16.11 3.19
C THR A 354 -14.85 14.95 4.03
N TYR A 355 -14.41 13.87 3.38
CA TYR A 355 -13.79 12.74 4.06
C TYR A 355 -12.48 13.14 4.75
N TYR A 356 -11.61 13.90 4.07
CA TYR A 356 -10.37 14.39 4.70
C TYR A 356 -10.63 15.45 5.77
N GLU A 357 -11.49 16.43 5.50
CA GLU A 357 -11.82 17.51 6.44
C GLU A 357 -12.37 16.96 7.76
N ARG A 358 -13.26 15.97 7.72
CA ARG A 358 -13.85 15.37 8.92
C ARG A 358 -12.90 14.49 9.71
N ASN A 359 -11.79 14.06 9.10
CA ASN A 359 -10.80 13.19 9.72
C ASN A 359 -9.46 13.88 9.99
N THR A 360 -9.37 15.20 9.77
CA THR A 360 -8.19 16.00 10.10
C THR A 360 -8.41 16.66 11.46
N ILE A 361 -7.55 16.36 12.43
CA ILE A 361 -7.56 16.95 13.77
C ILE A 361 -6.37 17.89 13.86
N GLN A 362 -6.62 19.20 13.92
CA GLN A 362 -5.56 20.21 14.02
C GLN A 362 -5.12 20.41 15.48
N GLY A 363 -3.82 20.56 15.70
CA GLY A 363 -3.26 20.86 17.02
C GLY A 363 -1.74 20.74 17.05
N CYS A 364 -1.15 20.63 18.25
CA CYS A 364 0.30 20.55 18.42
C CYS A 364 0.79 19.10 18.34
N MET A 365 1.66 18.81 17.37
CA MET A 365 2.28 17.49 17.22
C MET A 365 3.61 17.35 17.98
N ASP A 366 4.23 18.45 18.41
CA ASP A 366 5.51 18.39 19.12
C ASP A 366 5.35 17.77 20.50
N MET A 367 5.86 16.55 20.67
CA MET A 367 5.78 15.77 21.90
C MET A 367 6.50 16.40 23.10
N ASN A 368 7.40 17.36 22.85
CA ASN A 368 8.11 18.09 23.89
C ASN A 368 7.37 19.37 24.32
N SER A 369 6.31 19.74 23.60
CA SER A 369 5.49 20.92 23.92
C SER A 369 4.50 20.61 25.04
N LEU A 370 4.24 21.61 25.89
CA LEU A 370 3.21 21.55 26.94
C LEU A 370 1.79 21.36 26.37
N ASN A 371 1.56 21.80 25.14
CA ASN A 371 0.25 21.74 24.47
C ASN A 371 0.15 20.57 23.49
N PHE A 372 1.04 19.57 23.60
CA PHE A 372 1.03 18.38 22.77
C PHE A 372 -0.34 17.66 22.84
N ASP A 373 -0.88 17.31 21.68
CA ASP A 373 -2.07 16.48 21.58
C ASP A 373 -1.81 15.25 20.70
N PHE A 374 -1.89 14.09 21.35
CA PHE A 374 -1.66 12.79 20.72
C PHE A 374 -2.68 12.47 19.61
N GLN A 375 -3.85 13.09 19.60
CA GLN A 375 -4.89 12.83 18.60
C GLN A 375 -4.71 13.62 17.30
N VAL A 376 -3.81 14.60 17.27
CA VAL A 376 -3.58 15.48 16.10
C VAL A 376 -3.07 14.70 14.90
N ILE A 377 -3.54 15.08 13.71
CA ILE A 377 -3.25 14.44 12.42
C ILE A 377 -2.58 15.41 11.47
#